data_AF-A0A935GRX3-F1
#
_entry.id   AF-A0A935GRX3-F1
#
_cell.length_a   1.000
_cell.length_b   1.000
_cell.length_c   1.000
_cell.angle_alpha   90.00
_cell.angle_beta   90.00
_cell.angle_gamma   90.00
#
_symmetry.space_group_name_H-M   'P 1'
#
loop_
_entity.id
_entity.type
_entity.pdbx_description
1 polymer ?
#
loop_
_entity_poly.entity_id
_entity_poly.type
_entity_poly.pdbx_seq_one_letter_code
_entity_poly.pdbx_strand_id
1 'polypeptide(L)'
;MRTSLALVLLAFSAAVPAQQLGKLFLTPAERERLDKHRRGESVETATGQVVVETREPVITGYVKRSDGKSTVFLDKRPYPVRDARLQGPPRPADRRPLRAPSAGPGGTPPGDPETRAGIRGPVQGKQEGVRSMGRPTAERHAARLGGFTLVEIAVVIVILGLLLAMIAGVAAALVGQQRREATRQRMAGVATALALFVSQNKRLPCPADGRIAGNAAGAGIEGRNAGTGSCEVVGGTASSQTHGVVPWRTLGLAEPDVTDGWGSRLTYRVTPELVASGAMDFTACDPGGTGPLSGGNVCESTCAAANFPASCTRPQLYTAGKGLGIRNVALAALIMDRTANPSTGAAYVVISHGENRQGAYSNDGLLQAGTPVSGTLEAANNAADAAFVNATSATANPFIDDFPSYTEGVGHFDDSLLRPSILTVATKAQLGPRAH
;
A
#
# COMPACT_ATOMS: atom_id res chain seq x y z
N MET A 1 39.56 -54.82 -11.56
CA MET A 1 38.29 -54.25 -12.06
C MET A 1 38.07 -52.85 -11.47
N ARG A 2 38.91 -51.88 -11.89
CA ARG A 2 38.88 -50.49 -11.43
C ARG A 2 39.48 -49.59 -12.53
N THR A 3 38.93 -49.63 -13.73
CA THR A 3 39.38 -48.77 -14.84
C THR A 3 38.30 -48.45 -15.88
N SER A 4 37.06 -48.91 -15.71
CA SER A 4 36.02 -48.73 -16.74
C SER A 4 34.97 -47.65 -16.43
N LEU A 5 34.99 -47.03 -15.24
CA LEU A 5 33.99 -46.03 -14.87
C LEU A 5 34.44 -44.57 -15.10
N ALA A 6 35.74 -44.33 -15.30
CA ALA A 6 36.27 -42.97 -15.50
C ALA A 6 36.18 -42.48 -16.96
N LEU A 7 35.96 -43.38 -17.92
CA LEU A 7 35.93 -43.05 -19.35
C LEU A 7 34.52 -42.71 -19.88
N VAL A 8 33.47 -43.01 -19.12
CA VAL A 8 32.08 -42.65 -19.49
C VAL A 8 31.72 -41.22 -19.04
N LEU A 9 32.48 -40.63 -18.11
CA LEU A 9 32.25 -39.26 -17.61
C LEU A 9 33.01 -38.17 -18.38
N LEU A 10 33.83 -38.52 -19.37
CA LEU A 10 34.60 -37.57 -20.20
C LEU A 10 34.06 -37.40 -21.64
N ALA A 11 32.97 -38.06 -22.00
CA ALA A 11 32.40 -38.02 -23.35
C ALA A 11 31.14 -37.13 -23.49
N PHE A 12 30.75 -36.38 -22.45
CA PHE A 12 29.60 -35.47 -22.48
C PHE A 12 29.97 -33.98 -22.41
N SER A 13 31.18 -33.62 -22.79
CA SER A 13 31.56 -32.23 -23.09
C SER A 13 31.46 -31.97 -24.60
N ALA A 14 30.25 -32.07 -25.15
CA ALA A 14 29.92 -31.42 -26.41
C ALA A 14 29.55 -29.97 -26.07
N ALA A 15 30.32 -29.02 -26.61
CA ALA A 15 30.00 -27.61 -26.53
C ALA A 15 28.61 -27.36 -27.13
N VAL A 16 27.63 -27.09 -26.27
CA VAL A 16 26.33 -26.57 -26.69
C VAL A 16 26.58 -25.14 -27.16
N PRO A 17 26.31 -24.77 -28.43
CA PRO A 17 26.37 -23.38 -28.82
C PRO A 17 25.31 -22.62 -28.01
N ALA A 18 25.74 -21.62 -27.26
CA ALA A 18 24.85 -20.73 -26.54
C ALA A 18 23.88 -20.09 -27.55
N GLN A 19 22.61 -20.48 -27.49
CA GLN A 19 21.57 -19.78 -28.22
C GLN A 19 21.46 -18.36 -27.65
N GLN A 20 21.75 -17.39 -28.51
CA GLN A 20 21.62 -15.97 -28.24
C GLN A 20 20.15 -15.71 -27.85
N LEU A 21 19.90 -15.48 -26.55
CA LEU A 21 18.59 -15.10 -26.02
C LEU A 21 18.05 -13.92 -26.86
N GLY A 22 16.88 -14.17 -27.45
CA GLY A 22 16.26 -13.31 -28.44
C GLY A 22 16.12 -11.87 -27.97
N LYS A 23 16.54 -10.95 -28.83
CA LYS A 23 16.19 -9.54 -28.77
C LYS A 23 14.67 -9.43 -28.87
N LEU A 24 14.02 -9.02 -27.78
CA LEU A 24 12.56 -8.88 -27.68
C LEU A 24 11.99 -7.67 -28.45
N PHE A 25 12.71 -7.17 -29.47
CA PHE A 25 12.30 -6.02 -30.28
C PHE A 25 12.76 -6.23 -31.72
N LEU A 26 11.80 -6.35 -32.65
CA LEU A 26 12.05 -6.73 -34.03
C LEU A 26 12.33 -5.53 -34.94
N THR A 27 12.13 -4.27 -34.50
CA THR A 27 12.61 -3.07 -35.21
C THR A 27 12.82 -1.86 -34.27
N PRO A 28 13.65 -0.86 -34.64
CA PRO A 28 13.76 0.40 -33.89
C PRO A 28 12.42 1.16 -33.74
N ALA A 29 11.54 1.05 -34.73
CA ALA A 29 10.22 1.70 -34.72
C ALA A 29 9.28 1.12 -33.66
N GLU A 30 9.43 -0.16 -33.31
CA GLU A 30 8.61 -0.84 -32.30
C GLU A 30 8.95 -0.40 -30.88
N ARG A 31 10.24 -0.13 -30.61
CA ARG A 31 10.69 0.46 -29.33
C ARG A 31 10.14 1.86 -29.14
N GLU A 32 10.20 2.68 -30.17
CA GLU A 32 9.71 4.06 -30.10
C GLU A 32 8.20 4.10 -29.83
N ARG A 33 7.42 3.18 -30.42
CA ARG A 33 5.98 3.03 -30.15
C ARG A 33 5.69 2.62 -28.71
N LEU A 34 6.44 1.67 -28.15
CA LEU A 34 6.27 1.24 -26.76
C LEU A 34 6.65 2.36 -25.77
N ASP A 35 7.71 3.10 -26.08
CA ASP A 35 8.14 4.24 -25.27
C ASP A 35 7.13 5.40 -25.31
N LYS A 36 6.51 5.66 -26.46
CA LYS A 36 5.37 6.60 -26.58
C LYS A 36 4.18 6.13 -25.74
N HIS A 37 3.88 4.83 -25.78
CA HIS A 37 2.78 4.25 -25.01
C HIS A 37 3.01 4.32 -23.49
N ARG A 38 4.26 4.15 -23.03
CA ARG A 38 4.66 4.33 -21.62
C ARG A 38 4.60 5.78 -21.15
N ARG A 39 4.82 6.74 -22.05
CA ARG A 39 4.68 8.18 -21.78
C ARG A 39 3.22 8.66 -21.77
N GLY A 40 2.25 7.77 -22.05
CA GLY A 40 0.84 8.13 -22.10
C GLY A 40 0.46 8.97 -23.32
N GLU A 41 1.31 8.95 -24.36
CA GLU A 41 1.12 9.71 -25.59
C GLU A 41 0.21 8.93 -26.54
N SER A 42 -0.89 9.53 -26.99
CA SER A 42 -1.82 8.90 -27.93
C SER A 42 -1.14 8.74 -29.29
N VAL A 43 -1.07 7.51 -29.79
CA VAL A 43 -0.57 7.24 -31.15
C VAL A 43 -1.58 7.80 -32.15
N GLU A 44 -1.25 8.95 -32.75
CA GLU A 44 -1.96 9.46 -33.92
C GLU A 44 -1.86 8.43 -35.04
N THR A 45 -2.97 7.75 -35.33
CA THR A 45 -3.13 7.05 -36.60
C THR A 45 -3.48 8.11 -37.62
N ALA A 46 -2.81 8.07 -38.78
CA ALA A 46 -2.97 9.04 -39.86
C ALA A 46 -4.34 8.91 -40.56
N THR A 47 -5.41 9.24 -39.84
CA THR A 47 -6.75 9.60 -40.29
C THR A 47 -7.46 10.19 -39.07
N GLY A 48 -7.61 11.51 -39.03
CA GLY A 48 -8.19 12.24 -37.90
C GLY A 48 -9.65 11.91 -37.62
N GLN A 49 -9.90 10.83 -36.89
CA GLN A 49 -11.16 10.56 -36.21
C GLN A 49 -10.88 10.00 -34.81
N VAL A 50 -11.34 10.72 -33.79
CA VAL A 50 -11.46 10.20 -32.42
C VAL A 50 -12.57 9.14 -32.44
N VAL A 51 -12.19 7.87 -32.59
CA VAL A 51 -13.09 6.75 -32.35
C VAL A 51 -13.05 6.46 -30.85
N VAL A 52 -14.03 6.99 -30.11
CA VAL A 52 -14.38 6.42 -28.81
C VAL A 52 -15.01 5.06 -29.11
N GLU A 53 -14.23 4.00 -29.05
CA GLU A 53 -14.74 2.63 -29.18
C GLU A 53 -15.58 2.32 -27.93
N THR A 54 -16.88 2.66 -27.98
CA THR A 54 -17.85 2.14 -27.02
C THR A 54 -18.01 0.65 -27.30
N ARG A 55 -17.21 -0.18 -26.61
CA ARG A 55 -17.40 -1.62 -26.64
C ARG A 55 -18.77 -1.95 -26.08
N GLU A 56 -19.58 -2.65 -26.87
CA GLU A 56 -20.83 -3.23 -26.38
C GLU A 56 -20.48 -4.21 -25.25
N PRO A 57 -21.13 -4.11 -24.08
CA PRO A 57 -20.82 -4.99 -22.95
C PRO A 57 -21.19 -6.43 -23.30
N VAL A 58 -20.21 -7.33 -23.22
CA VAL A 58 -20.40 -8.75 -23.58
C VAL A 58 -20.74 -9.54 -22.33
N ILE A 59 -21.79 -10.37 -22.42
CA ILE A 59 -22.08 -11.35 -21.37
C ILE A 59 -21.02 -12.45 -21.43
N THR A 60 -20.16 -12.47 -20.41
CA THR A 60 -19.04 -13.41 -20.26
C THR A 60 -19.41 -14.65 -19.45
N GLY A 61 -20.53 -14.64 -18.72
CA GLY A 61 -20.98 -15.80 -17.96
C GLY A 61 -22.27 -15.59 -17.19
N TYR A 62 -22.88 -16.68 -16.73
CA TYR A 62 -24.10 -16.69 -15.92
C TYR A 62 -24.04 -17.81 -14.88
N VAL A 63 -24.39 -17.48 -13.64
CA VAL A 63 -24.44 -18.44 -12.52
C VAL A 63 -25.80 -18.32 -11.82
N LYS A 64 -26.56 -19.42 -11.79
CA LYS A 64 -27.80 -19.56 -11.01
C LYS A 64 -27.48 -20.25 -9.69
N ARG A 65 -27.79 -19.61 -8.58
CA ARG A 65 -27.60 -20.18 -7.24
C ARG A 65 -28.87 -20.94 -6.82
N SER A 66 -28.70 -21.93 -5.94
CA SER A 66 -29.79 -22.76 -5.40
C SER A 66 -30.80 -21.98 -4.56
N ASP A 67 -30.43 -20.78 -4.10
CA ASP A 67 -31.29 -19.82 -3.38
C ASP A 67 -32.19 -18.99 -4.30
N GLY A 68 -32.21 -19.29 -5.60
CA GLY A 68 -33.02 -18.61 -6.61
C GLY A 68 -32.41 -17.30 -7.13
N LYS A 69 -31.26 -16.86 -6.60
CA LYS A 69 -30.58 -15.63 -7.06
C LYS A 69 -29.66 -15.94 -8.23
N SER A 70 -29.64 -15.05 -9.22
CA SER A 70 -28.81 -15.18 -10.41
C SER A 70 -27.80 -14.04 -10.51
N THR A 71 -26.59 -14.36 -10.98
CA THR A 71 -25.52 -13.39 -11.25
C THR A 71 -25.10 -13.50 -12.72
N VAL A 72 -25.06 -12.37 -13.41
CA VAL A 72 -24.55 -12.25 -14.78
C VAL A 72 -23.17 -11.59 -14.73
N PHE A 73 -22.24 -12.08 -15.53
CA PHE A 73 -20.91 -11.50 -15.67
C PHE A 73 -20.85 -10.68 -16.96
N LEU A 74 -20.74 -9.36 -16.84
CA LEU A 74 -20.53 -8.45 -17.96
C LEU A 74 -19.06 -8.01 -17.91
N ASP A 75 -18.29 -8.30 -18.97
CA ASP A 75 -16.85 -8.02 -19.04
C ASP A 75 -16.08 -8.51 -17.80
N LYS A 76 -16.37 -9.75 -17.35
CA LYS A 76 -15.79 -10.40 -16.16
C LYS A 76 -16.11 -9.73 -14.82
N ARG A 77 -17.04 -8.78 -14.76
CA ARG A 77 -17.55 -8.19 -13.51
C ARG A 77 -18.91 -8.79 -13.14
N PRO A 78 -19.14 -9.22 -11.89
CA PRO A 78 -20.39 -9.81 -11.47
C PRO A 78 -21.46 -8.74 -11.20
N TYR A 79 -22.66 -8.93 -11.76
CA TYR A 79 -23.84 -8.10 -11.49
C TYR A 79 -25.03 -8.96 -11.04
N PRO A 80 -25.69 -8.62 -9.91
CA PRO A 80 -26.86 -9.34 -9.44
C PRO A 80 -28.08 -9.04 -10.31
N VAL A 81 -28.79 -10.07 -10.76
CA VAL A 81 -30.02 -9.93 -11.54
C VAL A 81 -31.16 -9.57 -10.58
N ARG A 82 -31.58 -8.29 -10.59
CA ARG A 82 -32.64 -7.77 -9.70
C ARG A 82 -34.06 -7.98 -10.23
N ASP A 83 -34.21 -8.20 -11.54
CA ASP A 83 -35.51 -8.38 -12.18
C ASP A 83 -35.92 -9.85 -12.27
N ALA A 84 -37.08 -10.20 -11.72
CA ALA A 84 -37.59 -11.57 -11.70
C ALA A 84 -37.89 -12.12 -13.11
N ARG A 85 -38.17 -11.25 -14.09
CA ARG A 85 -38.43 -11.62 -15.49
C ARG A 85 -37.17 -12.06 -16.26
N LEU A 86 -35.99 -11.79 -15.72
CA LEU A 86 -34.68 -12.15 -16.31
C LEU A 86 -34.03 -13.35 -15.62
N GLN A 87 -34.76 -14.03 -14.73
CA GLN A 87 -34.29 -15.25 -14.06
C GLN A 87 -34.43 -16.46 -15.00
N GLY A 88 -33.49 -16.59 -15.93
CA GLY A 88 -33.38 -17.72 -16.86
C GLY A 88 -32.15 -17.56 -17.75
N PRO A 89 -31.66 -18.64 -18.40
CA PRO A 89 -30.58 -18.52 -19.37
C PRO A 89 -31.01 -17.55 -20.49
N PRO A 90 -30.15 -16.58 -20.89
CA PRO A 90 -30.52 -15.59 -21.89
C PRO A 90 -30.81 -16.27 -23.23
N ARG A 91 -31.95 -15.94 -23.84
CA ARG A 91 -32.27 -16.37 -25.21
C ARG A 91 -31.56 -15.44 -26.20
N PRO A 92 -30.91 -15.95 -27.26
CA PRO A 92 -30.20 -15.13 -28.22
C PRO A 92 -31.18 -14.43 -29.16
N ALA A 93 -31.74 -13.30 -28.73
CA ALA A 93 -32.20 -12.16 -29.55
C ALA A 93 -33.11 -11.26 -28.69
N ASP A 94 -32.58 -10.15 -28.21
CA ASP A 94 -33.30 -8.87 -28.20
C ASP A 94 -32.31 -7.75 -27.87
N ARG A 95 -31.85 -7.07 -28.93
CA ARG A 95 -31.01 -5.88 -28.83
C ARG A 95 -31.91 -4.67 -28.52
N ARG A 96 -32.05 -4.30 -27.25
CA ARG A 96 -32.49 -2.94 -26.86
C ARG A 96 -31.67 -2.39 -25.70
N PRO A 97 -31.21 -1.12 -25.78
CA PRO A 97 -30.44 -0.50 -24.70
C PRO A 97 -31.34 -0.12 -23.51
N LEU A 98 -30.94 -0.52 -22.30
CA LEU A 98 -31.60 -0.13 -21.05
C LEU A 98 -31.02 1.21 -20.55
N ARG A 99 -31.91 2.16 -20.26
CA ARG A 99 -31.60 3.47 -19.66
C ARG A 99 -31.52 3.32 -18.13
N ALA A 100 -30.50 3.91 -17.51
CA ALA A 100 -30.35 3.92 -16.05
C ALA A 100 -31.33 4.92 -15.39
N PRO A 101 -31.99 4.58 -14.26
CA PRO A 101 -32.69 5.54 -13.43
C PRO A 101 -31.88 6.03 -12.21
N SER A 102 -32.19 7.27 -11.83
CA SER A 102 -31.59 8.15 -10.83
C SER A 102 -31.99 7.87 -9.38
N ALA A 103 -31.24 8.47 -8.44
CA ALA A 103 -31.34 8.37 -6.98
C ALA A 103 -32.56 9.09 -6.35
N GLY A 104 -32.98 8.59 -5.17
CA GLY A 104 -33.87 9.25 -4.20
C GLY A 104 -34.13 8.36 -2.96
N PRO A 105 -34.40 8.91 -1.75
CA PRO A 105 -33.78 8.45 -0.51
C PRO A 105 -34.72 7.92 0.60
N GLY A 106 -34.13 7.27 1.62
CA GLY A 106 -34.57 7.36 3.03
C GLY A 106 -35.08 6.09 3.73
N GLY A 107 -34.48 5.77 4.89
CA GLY A 107 -35.15 5.01 5.97
C GLY A 107 -34.36 3.83 6.57
N THR A 108 -33.70 4.05 7.71
CA THR A 108 -33.02 3.08 8.58
C THR A 108 -33.97 2.42 9.63
N PRO A 109 -33.57 1.31 10.29
CA PRO A 109 -34.35 0.42 11.19
C PRO A 109 -34.03 0.72 12.69
N PRO A 110 -34.13 -0.17 13.73
CA PRO A 110 -34.70 -1.54 13.91
C PRO A 110 -35.50 -1.75 15.25
N GLY A 111 -35.95 -2.99 15.53
CA GLY A 111 -36.34 -3.43 16.88
C GLY A 111 -36.81 -4.90 17.00
N ASP A 112 -36.10 -5.68 17.82
CA ASP A 112 -36.54 -6.92 18.53
C ASP A 112 -36.41 -6.62 20.06
N PRO A 113 -36.79 -7.46 21.06
CA PRO A 113 -37.34 -8.84 21.07
C PRO A 113 -38.51 -9.09 22.08
N GLU A 114 -39.05 -10.32 22.16
CA GLU A 114 -39.47 -11.09 23.38
C GLU A 114 -40.44 -12.26 23.02
N THR A 115 -40.11 -13.53 23.31
CA THR A 115 -40.41 -14.36 24.51
C THR A 115 -41.85 -14.89 24.62
N ARG A 116 -42.05 -16.24 24.52
CA ARG A 116 -42.98 -16.99 25.42
C ARG A 116 -42.84 -18.53 25.37
N ALA A 117 -42.87 -19.12 26.56
CA ALA A 117 -43.04 -20.53 26.95
C ALA A 117 -44.33 -21.15 26.37
N GLY A 118 -44.59 -22.46 26.27
CA GLY A 118 -44.15 -23.70 26.94
C GLY A 118 -45.41 -24.59 27.10
N ILE A 119 -45.33 -25.93 27.11
CA ILE A 119 -46.32 -26.89 27.69
C ILE A 119 -45.77 -28.34 27.68
N ARG A 120 -46.22 -29.12 28.69
CA ARG A 120 -45.73 -30.40 29.25
C ARG A 120 -46.29 -31.69 28.60
N GLY A 121 -45.48 -32.78 28.63
CA GLY A 121 -45.71 -34.25 28.85
C GLY A 121 -46.94 -35.00 28.29
N PRO A 122 -47.08 -36.37 28.40
CA PRO A 122 -46.35 -37.36 29.24
C PRO A 122 -45.94 -38.71 28.50
N VAL A 123 -44.94 -39.49 28.97
CA VAL A 123 -44.98 -40.81 29.71
C VAL A 123 -45.01 -42.14 28.89
N GLN A 124 -44.21 -43.11 29.38
CA GLN A 124 -44.16 -44.59 29.15
C GLN A 124 -43.67 -45.09 27.77
N GLY A 125 -42.78 -46.06 27.62
CA GLY A 125 -42.26 -47.14 28.49
C GLY A 125 -42.34 -48.45 27.69
N LYS A 126 -41.26 -49.26 27.62
CA LYS A 126 -41.26 -50.75 27.63
C LYS A 126 -39.88 -51.32 27.25
N GLN A 127 -39.40 -52.20 28.11
CA GLN A 127 -38.23 -53.06 27.99
C GLN A 127 -38.53 -54.36 27.21
N GLU A 128 -37.44 -54.93 26.70
CA GLU A 128 -37.11 -56.38 26.55
C GLU A 128 -37.73 -57.23 25.42
N GLY A 129 -36.86 -58.05 24.81
CA GLY A 129 -37.23 -59.12 23.89
C GLY A 129 -36.06 -59.73 23.11
N VAL A 130 -35.30 -60.63 23.76
CA VAL A 130 -34.31 -61.53 23.15
C VAL A 130 -34.98 -62.51 22.18
N ARG A 131 -34.38 -62.78 21.00
CA ARG A 131 -34.37 -64.14 20.42
C ARG A 131 -33.30 -64.35 19.34
N SER A 132 -32.49 -65.35 19.62
CA SER A 132 -31.61 -66.10 18.73
C SER A 132 -32.37 -66.73 17.56
N MET A 133 -31.81 -66.64 16.34
CA MET A 133 -31.90 -67.73 15.36
C MET A 133 -30.77 -67.60 14.33
N GLY A 134 -29.84 -68.53 14.34
CA GLY A 134 -28.82 -68.69 13.30
C GLY A 134 -29.26 -69.64 12.18
N ARG A 135 -28.71 -69.42 10.98
CA ARG A 135 -28.40 -70.34 9.85
C ARG A 135 -28.52 -69.61 8.51
N PRO A 136 -27.93 -70.11 7.41
CA PRO A 136 -26.56 -70.57 7.22
C PRO A 136 -25.83 -69.70 6.16
N THR A 137 -24.53 -69.96 6.07
CA THR A 137 -23.51 -69.38 5.20
C THR A 137 -23.92 -69.32 3.71
N ALA A 138 -24.08 -68.10 3.19
CA ALA A 138 -23.91 -67.83 1.77
C ALA A 138 -22.42 -67.54 1.53
N GLU A 139 -21.75 -68.44 0.81
CA GLU A 139 -20.39 -68.26 0.31
C GLU A 139 -20.33 -66.98 -0.53
N ARG A 140 -19.82 -65.91 0.08
CA ARG A 140 -19.35 -64.76 -0.66
C ARG A 140 -17.99 -65.15 -1.22
N HIS A 141 -17.88 -65.27 -2.54
CA HIS A 141 -16.61 -65.17 -3.22
C HIS A 141 -15.93 -63.89 -2.74
N ALA A 142 -14.94 -64.05 -1.86
CA ALA A 142 -14.05 -62.98 -1.49
C ALA A 142 -13.24 -62.65 -2.74
N ALA A 143 -13.73 -61.66 -3.51
CA ALA A 143 -12.82 -60.89 -4.33
C ALA A 143 -11.70 -60.44 -3.39
N ARG A 144 -10.48 -60.94 -3.63
CA ARG A 144 -9.29 -60.47 -2.92
C ARG A 144 -9.19 -58.98 -3.20
N LEU A 145 -9.77 -58.17 -2.33
CA LEU A 145 -9.46 -56.76 -2.22
C LEU A 145 -7.97 -56.74 -1.90
N GLY A 146 -7.15 -56.37 -2.89
CA GLY A 146 -5.74 -56.10 -2.65
C GLY A 146 -5.67 -55.02 -1.59
N GLY A 147 -5.29 -55.40 -0.37
CA GLY A 147 -5.07 -54.46 0.71
C GLY A 147 -3.86 -53.59 0.36
N PHE A 148 -4.04 -52.27 0.42
CA PHE A 148 -2.93 -51.33 0.32
C PHE A 148 -1.87 -51.69 1.36
N THR A 149 -0.62 -51.82 0.93
CA THR A 149 0.46 -52.14 1.87
C THR A 149 0.70 -50.93 2.79
N LEU A 150 1.04 -51.17 4.05
CA LEU A 150 1.35 -50.11 5.01
C LEU A 150 2.52 -49.23 4.50
N VAL A 151 3.44 -49.84 3.74
CA VAL A 151 4.55 -49.17 3.07
C VAL A 151 4.07 -48.19 2.00
N GLU A 152 3.05 -48.56 1.21
CA GLU A 152 2.51 -47.71 0.14
C GLU A 152 1.84 -46.46 0.70
N ILE A 153 1.05 -46.60 1.77
CA ILE A 153 0.47 -45.44 2.48
C ILE A 153 1.56 -44.59 3.16
N ALA A 154 2.61 -45.20 3.71
CA ALA A 154 3.73 -44.46 4.31
C ALA A 154 4.48 -43.61 3.27
N VAL A 155 4.77 -44.15 2.08
CA VAL A 155 5.42 -43.41 0.98
C VAL A 155 4.53 -42.26 0.51
N VAL A 156 3.21 -42.48 0.38
CA VAL A 156 2.27 -41.42 -0.02
C VAL A 156 2.25 -40.27 0.99
N ILE A 157 2.23 -40.56 2.28
CA ILE A 157 2.23 -39.53 3.33
C ILE A 157 3.55 -38.73 3.31
N VAL A 158 4.69 -39.40 3.10
CA VAL A 158 5.98 -38.71 2.97
C VAL A 158 5.99 -37.78 1.76
N ILE A 159 5.52 -38.24 0.60
CA ILE A 159 5.44 -37.41 -0.62
C ILE A 159 4.49 -36.22 -0.41
N LEU A 160 3.31 -36.43 0.18
CA LEU A 160 2.38 -35.34 0.49
C LEU A 160 2.99 -34.34 1.49
N GLY A 161 3.70 -34.81 2.52
CA GLY A 161 4.38 -33.96 3.48
C GLY A 161 5.43 -33.06 2.82
N LEU A 162 6.24 -33.62 1.92
CA LEU A 162 7.22 -32.86 1.14
C LEU A 162 6.56 -31.84 0.19
N LEU A 163 5.46 -32.22 -0.47
CA LEU A 163 4.70 -31.31 -1.34
C LEU A 163 4.10 -30.13 -0.55
N LEU A 164 3.50 -30.39 0.60
CA LEU A 164 2.92 -29.34 1.45
C LEU A 164 4.00 -28.39 1.99
N ALA A 165 5.18 -28.91 2.34
CA ALA A 165 6.31 -28.09 2.77
C ALA A 165 6.77 -27.11 1.67
N MET A 166 6.85 -27.56 0.41
CA MET A 166 7.19 -26.68 -0.71
C MET A 166 6.13 -25.59 -0.95
N ILE A 167 4.84 -25.94 -0.88
CA ILE A 167 3.74 -24.97 -1.06
C ILE A 167 3.74 -23.91 0.06
N ALA A 168 4.05 -24.30 1.30
CA ALA A 168 4.09 -23.38 2.43
C ALA A 168 5.13 -22.25 2.24
N GLY A 169 6.31 -22.57 1.70
CA GLY A 169 7.35 -21.56 1.41
C GLY A 169 6.90 -20.53 0.38
N VAL A 170 6.23 -20.97 -0.70
CA VAL A 170 5.68 -20.07 -1.72
C VAL A 170 4.56 -19.21 -1.14
N ALA A 171 3.68 -19.78 -0.32
CA ALA A 171 2.60 -19.04 0.32
C ALA A 171 3.11 -17.91 1.22
N ALA A 172 4.14 -18.17 2.05
CA ALA A 172 4.75 -17.16 2.90
C ALA A 172 5.34 -15.99 2.08
N ALA A 173 6.06 -16.29 0.99
CA ALA A 173 6.60 -15.28 0.09
C ALA A 173 5.50 -14.43 -0.57
N LEU A 174 4.40 -15.06 -1.01
CA LEU A 174 3.26 -14.35 -1.61
C LEU A 174 2.57 -13.42 -0.60
N VAL A 175 2.35 -13.86 0.64
CA VAL A 175 1.78 -13.01 1.70
C VAL A 175 2.71 -11.83 2.00
N GLY A 176 4.02 -12.04 2.07
CA GLY A 176 4.99 -10.96 2.26
C GLY A 176 4.94 -9.91 1.14
N GLN A 177 4.81 -10.34 -0.12
CA GLN A 177 4.63 -9.42 -1.25
C GLN A 177 3.30 -8.66 -1.17
N GLN A 178 2.21 -9.33 -0.80
CA GLN A 178 0.90 -8.69 -0.62
C GLN A 178 0.93 -7.62 0.47
N ARG A 179 1.60 -7.87 1.60
CA ARG A 179 1.75 -6.88 2.69
C ARG A 179 2.52 -5.64 2.23
N ARG A 180 3.63 -5.82 1.52
CA ARG A 180 4.42 -4.70 0.97
C ARG A 180 3.62 -3.89 -0.03
N GLU A 181 2.89 -4.55 -0.91
CA GLU A 181 2.04 -3.87 -1.88
C GLU A 181 0.90 -3.09 -1.21
N ALA A 182 0.27 -3.68 -0.19
CA ALA A 182 -0.72 -2.97 0.62
C ALA A 182 -0.11 -1.72 1.30
N THR A 183 1.09 -1.83 1.86
CA THR A 183 1.81 -0.67 2.43
C THR A 183 2.06 0.42 1.38
N ARG A 184 2.53 0.07 0.18
CA ARG A 184 2.77 1.05 -0.90
C ARG A 184 1.49 1.76 -1.32
N GLN A 185 0.39 1.03 -1.45
CA GLN A 185 -0.92 1.59 -1.79
C GLN A 185 -1.41 2.55 -0.70
N ARG A 186 -1.27 2.17 0.57
CA ARG A 186 -1.64 3.02 1.72
C ARG A 186 -0.79 4.28 1.80
N MET A 187 0.53 4.17 1.63
CA MET A 187 1.41 5.34 1.53
C MET A 187 1.02 6.26 0.36
N ALA A 188 0.67 5.72 -0.80
CA ALA A 188 0.19 6.52 -1.94
C ALA A 188 -1.13 7.25 -1.63
N GLY A 189 -2.04 6.60 -0.89
CA GLY A 189 -3.25 7.20 -0.35
C GLY A 189 -2.94 8.36 0.60
N VAL A 190 -2.03 8.14 1.56
CA VAL A 190 -1.54 9.17 2.48
C VAL A 190 -0.90 10.35 1.73
N ALA A 191 -0.09 10.09 0.70
CA ALA A 191 0.52 11.14 -0.12
C ALA A 191 -0.54 12.02 -0.79
N THR A 192 -1.61 11.41 -1.29
CA THR A 192 -2.74 12.11 -1.90
C THR A 192 -3.48 12.95 -0.87
N ALA A 193 -3.79 12.39 0.29
CA ALA A 193 -4.47 13.10 1.37
C ALA A 193 -3.65 14.28 1.90
N LEU A 194 -2.33 14.12 2.04
CA LEU A 194 -1.42 15.20 2.40
C LEU A 194 -1.41 16.32 1.35
N ALA A 195 -1.39 16.00 0.06
CA ALA A 195 -1.45 16.99 -1.00
C ALA A 195 -2.80 17.76 -1.00
N LEU A 196 -3.91 17.06 -0.76
CA LEU A 196 -5.23 17.69 -0.60
C LEU A 196 -5.31 18.58 0.64
N PHE A 197 -4.71 18.16 1.75
CA PHE A 197 -4.61 19.01 2.93
C PHE A 197 -3.83 20.28 2.61
N VAL A 198 -2.67 20.15 1.96
CA VAL A 198 -1.82 21.29 1.57
C VAL A 198 -2.53 22.24 0.61
N SER A 199 -3.32 21.73 -0.35
CA SER A 199 -4.04 22.59 -1.30
C SER A 199 -5.04 23.52 -0.60
N GLN A 200 -5.69 23.04 0.47
CA GLN A 200 -6.66 23.79 1.27
C GLN A 200 -5.99 24.67 2.33
N ASN A 201 -4.93 24.17 2.96
CA ASN A 201 -4.37 24.75 4.19
C ASN A 201 -3.08 25.55 3.96
N LYS A 202 -2.48 25.46 2.76
CA LYS A 202 -1.20 26.09 2.39
C LYS A 202 -0.04 25.76 3.34
N ARG A 203 -0.12 24.62 4.03
CA ARG A 203 0.89 24.10 4.97
C ARG A 203 0.82 22.57 5.01
N LEU A 204 1.86 21.93 5.52
CA LEU A 204 1.78 20.54 5.94
C LEU A 204 1.14 20.42 7.35
N PRO A 205 0.43 19.32 7.65
CA PRO A 205 -0.14 19.11 8.97
C PRO A 205 0.96 18.77 9.98
N CYS A 206 0.69 19.00 11.26
CA CYS A 206 1.52 18.43 12.32
C CYS A 206 1.23 16.94 12.51
N PRO A 207 2.22 16.12 12.93
CA PRO A 207 1.96 14.73 13.27
C PRO A 207 0.90 14.60 14.37
N ALA A 208 0.18 13.48 14.37
CA ALA A 208 -0.64 13.06 15.50
C ALA A 208 0.20 12.30 16.54
N ASP A 209 -0.27 12.23 17.78
CA ASP A 209 0.38 11.42 18.82
C ASP A 209 0.04 9.93 18.65
N GLY A 210 1.07 9.15 18.32
CA GLY A 210 0.99 7.71 18.11
C GLY A 210 0.63 6.91 19.36
N ARG A 211 0.76 7.49 20.56
CA ARG A 211 0.44 6.83 21.84
C ARG A 211 -1.04 6.78 22.15
N ILE A 212 -1.87 7.54 21.43
CA ILE A 212 -3.31 7.58 21.65
C ILE A 212 -3.94 6.39 20.93
N ALA A 213 -4.67 5.54 21.67
CA ALA A 213 -5.42 4.42 21.10
C ALA A 213 -6.45 4.92 20.08
N GLY A 214 -6.66 4.19 18.96
CA GLY A 214 -7.44 4.67 17.82
C GLY A 214 -8.91 5.00 18.13
N ASN A 215 -9.46 4.35 19.16
CA ASN A 215 -10.80 4.55 19.68
C ASN A 215 -10.91 5.68 20.72
N ALA A 216 -9.79 6.24 21.19
CA ALA A 216 -9.77 7.31 22.17
C ALA A 216 -9.96 8.69 21.52
N ALA A 217 -10.47 9.63 22.31
CA ALA A 217 -10.56 11.03 21.88
C ALA A 217 -9.17 11.60 21.60
N GLY A 218 -9.05 12.39 20.54
CA GLY A 218 -7.76 12.97 20.12
C GLY A 218 -6.92 12.08 19.19
N ALA A 219 -7.26 10.80 19.02
CA ALA A 219 -6.50 9.90 18.15
C ALA A 219 -6.51 10.36 16.68
N GLY A 220 -5.35 10.42 16.04
CA GLY A 220 -5.24 10.76 14.62
C GLY A 220 -5.51 12.22 14.27
N ILE A 221 -5.56 13.11 15.26
CA ILE A 221 -5.69 14.56 15.06
C ILE A 221 -4.29 15.19 15.05
N GLU A 222 -4.03 16.14 14.16
CA GLU A 222 -2.77 16.89 14.14
C GLU A 222 -2.56 17.61 15.48
N GLY A 223 -1.39 17.42 16.09
CA GLY A 223 -0.99 18.16 17.28
C GLY A 223 -0.44 19.54 16.91
N ARG A 224 -1.29 20.45 16.43
CA ARG A 224 -0.88 21.82 16.04
C ARG A 224 -1.33 22.84 17.08
N ASN A 225 -0.42 23.64 17.61
CA ASN A 225 -0.76 24.75 18.48
C ASN A 225 -1.40 25.89 17.66
N ALA A 226 -2.66 26.23 17.97
CA ALA A 226 -3.39 27.25 17.23
C ALA A 226 -2.81 28.67 17.37
N GLY A 227 -2.16 28.97 18.51
CA GLY A 227 -1.60 30.29 18.79
C GLY A 227 -0.23 30.53 18.13
N THR A 228 0.64 29.51 18.11
CA THR A 228 1.99 29.64 17.54
C THR A 228 2.14 29.06 16.14
N GLY A 229 1.19 28.22 15.70
CA GLY A 229 1.26 27.48 14.45
C GLY A 229 2.32 26.37 14.41
N SER A 230 3.01 26.12 15.53
CA SER A 230 4.01 25.06 15.69
C SER A 230 3.35 23.71 16.00
N CYS A 231 4.09 22.62 15.76
CA CYS A 231 3.65 21.32 16.26
C CYS A 231 3.80 21.23 17.78
N GLU A 232 3.03 20.33 18.38
CA GLU A 232 2.86 20.16 19.80
C GLU A 232 4.19 20.00 20.55
N VAL A 233 4.17 20.50 21.78
CA VAL A 233 5.32 20.50 22.68
C VAL A 233 5.29 19.19 23.45
N VAL A 234 6.23 18.29 23.20
CA VAL A 234 6.44 17.08 24.01
C VAL A 234 7.64 17.32 24.92
N GLY A 235 7.44 17.17 26.23
CA GLY A 235 8.53 17.33 27.21
C GLY A 235 9.18 18.72 27.21
N GLY A 236 8.41 19.78 26.91
CA GLY A 236 8.91 21.16 26.86
C GLY A 236 9.63 21.56 25.56
N THR A 237 9.80 20.64 24.60
CA THR A 237 10.43 20.95 23.31
C THR A 237 9.37 21.25 22.25
N ALA A 238 9.31 22.50 21.78
CA ALA A 238 8.40 22.89 20.70
C ALA A 238 8.73 22.18 19.39
N SER A 239 7.68 21.86 18.61
CA SER A 239 7.78 21.07 17.39
C SER A 239 8.41 19.68 17.58
N SER A 240 8.27 19.11 18.77
CA SER A 240 8.69 17.73 19.02
C SER A 240 7.78 16.77 18.24
N GLN A 241 8.39 15.82 17.56
CA GLN A 241 7.70 14.80 16.76
C GLN A 241 8.07 13.40 17.23
N THR A 242 8.47 13.30 18.50
CA THR A 242 8.93 12.08 19.16
C THR A 242 7.96 10.95 18.87
N HIS A 243 6.67 11.12 19.12
CA HIS A 243 5.65 10.08 18.89
C HIS A 243 4.86 10.24 17.58
N GLY A 244 5.42 10.92 16.58
CA GLY A 244 4.66 11.37 15.42
C GLY A 244 4.16 10.24 14.52
N VAL A 245 2.84 10.15 14.33
CA VAL A 245 2.20 9.30 13.30
C VAL A 245 1.41 10.15 12.31
N VAL A 246 1.04 9.56 11.17
CA VAL A 246 0.20 10.24 10.18
C VAL A 246 -1.09 10.72 10.85
N PRO A 247 -1.51 11.99 10.73
CA PRO A 247 -2.72 12.50 11.39
C PRO A 247 -3.98 12.11 10.60
N TRP A 248 -4.36 10.83 10.63
CA TRP A 248 -5.37 10.26 9.73
C TRP A 248 -6.74 10.91 9.83
N ARG A 249 -7.22 11.29 11.02
CA ARG A 249 -8.51 11.97 11.17
C ARG A 249 -8.47 13.38 10.62
N THR A 250 -7.38 14.13 10.85
CA THR A 250 -7.18 15.45 10.25
C THR A 250 -7.12 15.37 8.72
N LEU A 251 -6.58 14.28 8.17
CA LEU A 251 -6.52 14.03 6.74
C LEU A 251 -7.81 13.46 6.14
N GLY A 252 -8.83 13.17 6.96
CA GLY A 252 -10.07 12.54 6.50
C GLY A 252 -9.90 11.07 6.08
N LEU A 253 -8.87 10.39 6.58
CA LEU A 253 -8.58 8.97 6.35
C LEU A 253 -9.06 8.11 7.53
N ALA A 254 -9.33 6.83 7.26
CA ALA A 254 -9.55 5.85 8.31
C ALA A 254 -8.20 5.35 8.87
N GLU A 255 -8.18 4.90 10.12
CA GLU A 255 -6.95 4.36 10.73
C GLU A 255 -6.32 3.21 9.91
N PRO A 256 -7.09 2.25 9.34
CA PRO A 256 -6.52 1.20 8.48
C PRO A 256 -5.83 1.71 7.21
N ASP A 257 -6.15 2.92 6.73
CA ASP A 257 -5.49 3.53 5.57
C ASP A 257 -4.09 4.04 5.90
N VAL A 258 -3.78 4.17 7.20
CA VAL A 258 -2.48 4.59 7.73
C VAL A 258 -1.80 3.51 8.57
N THR A 259 -2.32 2.29 8.57
CA THR A 259 -1.64 1.11 9.13
C THR A 259 -0.89 0.41 8.00
N ASP A 260 0.32 -0.08 8.18
CA ASP A 260 1.06 -0.84 7.17
C ASP A 260 0.54 -2.29 7.03
N GLY A 261 1.11 -3.06 6.10
CA GLY A 261 0.75 -4.46 5.87
C GLY A 261 1.01 -5.40 7.05
N TRP A 262 1.73 -4.96 8.08
CA TRP A 262 2.09 -5.73 9.28
C TRP A 262 1.32 -5.29 10.53
N GLY A 263 0.42 -4.31 10.40
CA GLY A 263 -0.47 -3.89 11.48
C GLY A 263 0.06 -2.73 12.32
N SER A 264 1.11 -2.05 11.86
CA SER A 264 1.72 -0.91 12.54
C SER A 264 1.31 0.40 11.88
N ARG A 265 1.06 1.46 12.66
CA ARG A 265 0.77 2.79 12.12
C ARG A 265 2.00 3.34 11.40
N LEU A 266 1.77 3.99 10.27
CA LEU A 266 2.79 4.74 9.53
C LEU A 266 3.24 5.95 10.38
N THR A 267 4.55 6.07 10.60
CA THR A 267 5.10 7.23 11.31
C THR A 267 5.29 8.40 10.33
N TYR A 268 5.14 9.62 10.82
CA TYR A 268 5.17 10.84 10.00
C TYR A 268 6.11 11.87 10.59
N ARG A 269 6.95 12.45 9.73
CA ARG A 269 7.94 13.48 10.09
C ARG A 269 7.87 14.61 9.09
N VAL A 270 7.87 15.84 9.59
CA VAL A 270 7.78 17.06 8.78
C VAL A 270 8.71 18.11 9.36
N THR A 271 9.23 19.03 8.57
CA THR A 271 10.03 20.11 9.15
C THR A 271 9.14 21.24 9.69
N PRO A 272 9.46 21.85 10.85
CA PRO A 272 8.69 22.94 11.46
C PRO A 272 8.49 24.14 10.53
N GLU A 273 9.43 24.41 9.63
CA GLU A 273 9.30 25.50 8.67
C GLU A 273 8.23 25.26 7.59
N LEU A 274 7.76 24.02 7.40
CA LEU A 274 6.72 23.69 6.40
C LEU A 274 5.32 23.49 7.01
N VAL A 275 5.19 23.49 8.34
CA VAL A 275 3.90 23.48 9.05
C VAL A 275 3.40 24.88 9.40
N ALA A 276 4.23 25.90 9.20
CA ALA A 276 3.82 27.30 9.33
C ALA A 276 2.76 27.66 8.29
N SER A 277 1.85 28.58 8.65
CA SER A 277 0.78 29.02 7.76
C SER A 277 1.36 29.63 6.48
N GLY A 278 0.88 29.19 5.32
CA GLY A 278 1.36 29.68 4.01
C GLY A 278 2.70 29.09 3.55
N ALA A 279 3.35 28.24 4.35
CA ALA A 279 4.69 27.73 4.04
C ALA A 279 4.76 26.77 2.84
N MET A 280 3.62 26.32 2.32
CA MET A 280 3.53 25.48 1.13
C MET A 280 2.89 26.19 -0.07
N ASP A 281 2.76 27.51 -0.03
CA ASP A 281 2.25 28.31 -1.14
C ASP A 281 3.40 28.88 -1.98
N PHE A 282 3.61 28.32 -3.17
CA PHE A 282 4.62 28.79 -4.12
C PHE A 282 4.01 29.56 -5.30
N THR A 283 2.73 29.92 -5.26
CA THR A 283 2.05 30.56 -6.40
C THR A 283 2.59 31.96 -6.73
N ALA A 284 3.25 32.61 -5.77
CA ALA A 284 3.98 33.86 -5.96
C ALA A 284 5.42 33.66 -6.43
N CYS A 285 5.96 32.43 -6.36
CA CYS A 285 7.30 32.14 -6.83
C CYS A 285 7.34 32.00 -8.36
N ASP A 286 8.46 32.40 -8.94
CA ASP A 286 8.67 32.40 -10.38
C ASP A 286 10.10 31.93 -10.70
N PRO A 287 10.30 30.86 -11.48
CA PRO A 287 11.64 30.33 -11.80
C PRO A 287 12.61 31.31 -12.45
N GLY A 288 12.13 32.33 -13.17
CA GLY A 288 12.94 33.36 -13.81
C GLY A 288 13.25 34.55 -12.90
N GLY A 289 12.70 34.57 -11.68
CA GLY A 289 12.87 35.64 -10.72
C GLY A 289 14.29 35.76 -10.14
N THR A 290 14.74 36.99 -9.93
CA THR A 290 16.03 37.31 -9.28
C THR A 290 15.88 38.06 -7.97
N GLY A 291 14.64 38.33 -7.56
CA GLY A 291 14.30 39.04 -6.35
C GLY A 291 14.51 38.24 -5.06
N PRO A 292 14.56 38.93 -3.90
CA PRO A 292 14.73 38.31 -2.60
C PRO A 292 13.46 37.56 -2.15
N LEU A 293 13.54 36.87 -1.01
CA LEU A 293 12.36 36.43 -0.26
C LEU A 293 11.71 37.63 0.42
N SER A 294 10.39 37.57 0.58
CA SER A 294 9.63 38.57 1.35
C SER A 294 9.67 38.25 2.86
N GLY A 295 9.14 39.16 3.67
CA GLY A 295 9.02 38.99 5.12
C GLY A 295 8.27 37.68 5.47
N GLY A 296 8.80 36.90 6.42
CA GLY A 296 8.25 35.59 6.77
C GLY A 296 8.77 34.43 5.90
N ASN A 297 9.84 34.65 5.12
CA ASN A 297 10.49 33.66 4.27
C ASN A 297 9.59 33.09 3.15
N VAL A 298 8.61 33.84 2.65
CA VAL A 298 7.74 33.49 1.50
C VAL A 298 8.21 34.16 0.20
N CYS A 299 7.74 33.67 -0.95
CA CYS A 299 8.00 34.33 -2.23
C CYS A 299 7.30 35.69 -2.33
N GLU A 300 7.93 36.62 -3.03
CA GLU A 300 7.44 38.00 -3.15
C GLU A 300 6.09 38.06 -3.88
N SER A 301 5.09 38.58 -3.17
CA SER A 301 3.71 38.69 -3.63
C SER A 301 3.52 39.74 -4.73
N THR A 302 4.43 40.73 -4.82
CA THR A 302 4.39 41.77 -5.86
C THR A 302 4.99 41.31 -7.20
N CYS A 303 5.18 40.01 -7.42
CA CYS A 303 5.65 39.48 -8.70
C CYS A 303 4.63 39.72 -9.82
N ALA A 304 4.91 40.73 -10.65
CA ALA A 304 4.10 41.17 -11.78
C ALA A 304 4.99 41.46 -13.00
N ALA A 305 4.39 41.40 -14.21
CA ALA A 305 5.10 41.58 -15.48
C ALA A 305 5.90 42.89 -15.57
N ALA A 306 5.40 43.98 -14.98
CA ALA A 306 6.06 45.28 -15.00
C ALA A 306 7.41 45.33 -14.24
N ASN A 307 7.62 44.41 -13.30
CA ASN A 307 8.78 44.39 -12.40
C ASN A 307 9.60 43.09 -12.49
N PHE A 308 9.29 42.25 -13.49
CA PHE A 308 10.02 41.02 -13.77
C PHE A 308 11.41 41.33 -14.37
N PRO A 309 12.49 40.63 -13.98
CA PRO A 309 12.55 39.53 -13.00
C PRO A 309 12.84 39.97 -11.56
N ALA A 310 13.15 41.25 -11.34
CA ALA A 310 13.75 41.74 -10.09
C ALA A 310 12.83 41.68 -8.86
N SER A 311 11.50 41.75 -9.04
CA SER A 311 10.53 41.64 -7.93
C SER A 311 9.92 40.25 -7.78
N CYS A 312 10.45 39.25 -8.49
CA CYS A 312 9.96 37.88 -8.47
C CYS A 312 10.98 36.98 -7.79
N THR A 313 10.53 36.13 -6.87
CA THR A 313 11.43 35.24 -6.14
C THR A 313 11.52 33.88 -6.83
N ARG A 314 12.75 33.43 -7.13
CA ARG A 314 12.96 32.06 -7.59
C ARG A 314 12.61 31.04 -6.50
N PRO A 315 11.90 29.94 -6.83
CA PRO A 315 11.51 28.91 -5.85
C PRO A 315 12.71 28.34 -5.08
N GLN A 316 13.87 28.32 -5.73
CA GLN A 316 15.11 27.80 -5.16
C GLN A 316 15.63 28.58 -3.95
N LEU A 317 15.33 29.89 -3.87
CA LEU A 317 15.64 30.68 -2.68
C LEU A 317 14.79 30.25 -1.49
N TYR A 318 13.51 29.96 -1.74
CA TYR A 318 12.59 29.53 -0.68
C TYR A 318 12.95 28.15 -0.13
N THR A 319 13.30 27.20 -1.00
CA THR A 319 13.60 25.82 -0.59
C THR A 319 15.01 25.63 -0.03
N ALA A 320 15.89 26.64 -0.14
CA ALA A 320 17.25 26.58 0.38
C ALA A 320 17.25 26.32 1.89
N GLY A 321 17.97 25.28 2.33
CA GLY A 321 18.10 24.91 3.74
C GLY A 321 16.87 24.19 4.33
N LYS A 322 15.75 24.09 3.61
CA LYS A 322 14.49 23.51 4.09
C LYS A 322 14.33 22.03 3.73
N GLY A 323 13.57 21.32 4.55
CA GLY A 323 13.20 19.91 4.33
C GLY A 323 14.17 18.91 4.96
N LEU A 324 13.82 17.63 4.85
CA LEU A 324 14.50 16.51 5.51
C LEU A 324 15.59 15.92 4.62
N GLY A 325 16.72 15.58 5.25
CA GLY A 325 17.82 14.86 4.61
C GLY A 325 17.56 13.37 4.55
N ILE A 326 17.88 12.75 3.41
CA ILE A 326 17.75 11.30 3.19
C ILE A 326 19.07 10.78 2.63
N ARG A 327 19.50 9.59 3.06
CA ARG A 327 20.62 8.85 2.46
C ARG A 327 20.24 7.40 2.18
N ASN A 328 21.08 6.75 1.40
CA ASN A 328 21.07 5.29 1.22
C ASN A 328 22.15 4.68 2.14
N VAL A 329 22.05 3.42 2.57
CA VAL A 329 23.05 2.81 3.47
C VAL A 329 24.39 2.60 2.76
N ALA A 330 24.37 2.29 1.46
CA ALA A 330 25.57 2.12 0.65
C ALA A 330 26.30 3.44 0.37
N LEU A 331 25.66 4.59 0.61
CA LEU A 331 26.22 5.92 0.32
C LEU A 331 26.38 6.73 1.62
N ALA A 332 27.61 7.16 1.90
CA ALA A 332 27.82 8.21 2.90
C ALA A 332 27.17 9.55 2.49
N ALA A 333 26.91 9.75 1.19
CA ALA A 333 26.31 10.95 0.63
C ALA A 333 24.77 10.94 0.70
N LEU A 334 24.20 12.13 0.90
CA LEU A 334 22.75 12.35 0.88
C LEU A 334 22.18 12.18 -0.53
N ILE A 335 21.08 11.44 -0.64
CA ILE A 335 20.26 11.38 -1.87
C ILE A 335 19.24 12.51 -1.93
N MET A 336 18.87 13.07 -0.77
CA MET A 336 18.12 14.32 -0.65
C MET A 336 18.85 15.21 0.35
N ASP A 337 19.30 16.36 -0.14
CA ASP A 337 20.14 17.29 0.59
C ASP A 337 19.50 18.69 0.60
N ARG A 338 19.14 19.15 1.78
CA ARG A 338 18.56 20.49 2.01
C ARG A 338 19.57 21.61 1.87
N THR A 339 20.86 21.31 2.03
CA THR A 339 21.98 22.27 1.94
C THR A 339 22.51 22.41 0.52
N ALA A 340 22.15 21.49 -0.38
CA ALA A 340 22.47 21.58 -1.78
C ALA A 340 21.84 22.83 -2.43
N ASN A 341 22.43 23.25 -3.55
CA ASN A 341 21.91 24.33 -4.39
C ASN A 341 21.88 23.85 -5.85
N PRO A 342 20.73 23.36 -6.35
CA PRO A 342 19.41 23.41 -5.74
C PRO A 342 19.18 22.40 -4.60
N SER A 343 18.48 22.82 -3.55
CA SER A 343 18.02 22.00 -2.43
C SER A 343 17.05 20.91 -2.91
N THR A 344 17.29 19.68 -2.49
CA THR A 344 16.49 18.49 -2.81
C THR A 344 15.81 17.89 -1.58
N GLY A 345 15.76 18.65 -0.47
CA GLY A 345 15.17 18.21 0.80
C GLY A 345 13.75 17.67 0.64
N ALA A 346 13.45 16.60 1.37
CA ALA A 346 12.10 16.03 1.42
C ALA A 346 11.17 16.96 2.21
N ALA A 347 9.94 17.17 1.73
CA ALA A 347 8.96 17.99 2.44
C ALA A 347 8.53 17.35 3.76
N TYR A 348 8.39 16.02 3.71
CA TYR A 348 8.05 15.17 4.83
C TYR A 348 8.57 13.75 4.54
N VAL A 349 8.59 12.92 5.58
CA VAL A 349 8.86 11.48 5.49
C VAL A 349 7.70 10.75 6.16
N VAL A 350 7.15 9.76 5.45
CA VAL A 350 6.26 8.74 6.02
C VAL A 350 6.99 7.41 6.00
N ILE A 351 7.02 6.70 7.13
CA ILE A 351 7.79 5.47 7.31
C ILE A 351 6.83 4.31 7.63
N SER A 352 7.01 3.18 6.96
CA SER A 352 6.52 1.88 7.40
C SER A 352 7.70 1.14 7.99
N HIS A 353 7.55 0.64 9.21
CA HIS A 353 8.59 -0.09 9.94
C HIS A 353 8.65 -1.59 9.59
N GLY A 354 7.93 -2.00 8.55
CA GLY A 354 8.13 -3.31 7.96
C GLY A 354 7.68 -4.48 8.85
N GLU A 355 8.31 -5.62 8.63
CA GLU A 355 7.98 -6.89 9.28
C GLU A 355 8.43 -6.94 10.73
N ASN A 356 9.56 -6.32 11.04
CA ASN A 356 10.05 -6.26 12.41
C ASN A 356 9.19 -5.33 13.28
N ARG A 357 8.54 -4.31 12.70
CA ARG A 357 7.69 -3.30 13.36
C ARG A 357 8.43 -2.43 14.38
N GLN A 358 9.75 -2.50 14.48
CA GLN A 358 10.48 -1.83 15.55
C GLN A 358 10.30 -0.31 15.45
N GLY A 359 9.97 0.35 16.56
CA GLY A 359 9.77 1.80 16.57
C GLY A 359 8.43 2.25 15.97
N ALA A 360 7.51 1.35 15.60
CA ALA A 360 6.16 1.74 15.20
C ALA A 360 5.17 1.75 16.36
N TYR A 361 4.00 2.36 16.16
CA TYR A 361 2.88 2.29 17.10
C TYR A 361 1.82 1.32 16.62
N SER A 362 1.28 0.49 17.51
CA SER A 362 0.05 -0.26 17.22
C SER A 362 -1.19 0.64 17.25
N ASN A 363 -2.33 0.10 16.82
CA ASN A 363 -3.62 0.79 16.91
C ASN A 363 -4.07 1.08 18.36
N ASP A 364 -3.53 0.35 19.33
CA ASP A 364 -3.76 0.58 20.76
C ASP A 364 -2.85 1.69 21.34
N GLY A 365 -1.98 2.27 20.51
CA GLY A 365 -1.03 3.29 20.94
C GLY A 365 0.21 2.73 21.63
N LEU A 366 0.51 1.44 21.46
CA LEU A 366 1.68 0.81 22.06
C LEU A 366 2.87 0.84 21.10
N LEU A 367 4.00 1.38 21.57
CA LEU A 367 5.27 1.33 20.85
C LEU A 367 5.75 -0.12 20.73
N GLN A 368 6.09 -0.52 19.52
CA GLN A 368 6.53 -1.87 19.19
C GLN A 368 8.05 -1.99 19.38
N ALA A 369 8.46 -2.93 20.23
CA ALA A 369 9.87 -3.21 20.50
C ALA A 369 10.58 -3.91 19.34
N GLY A 370 9.82 -4.54 18.44
CA GLY A 370 10.29 -5.23 17.26
C GLY A 370 10.81 -6.65 17.48
N THR A 371 10.59 -7.54 16.50
CA THR A 371 11.07 -8.93 16.54
C THR A 371 11.31 -9.47 15.12
N PRO A 372 12.51 -10.01 14.79
CA PRO A 372 13.74 -10.05 15.60
C PRO A 372 14.34 -8.65 15.83
N VAL A 373 15.34 -8.55 16.72
CA VAL A 373 15.93 -7.27 17.12
C VAL A 373 16.56 -6.59 15.91
N SER A 374 16.18 -5.34 15.73
CA SER A 374 16.55 -4.45 14.63
C SER A 374 18.06 -4.28 14.44
N GLY A 375 18.46 -4.12 13.17
CA GLY A 375 19.84 -3.85 12.79
C GLY A 375 20.25 -2.41 13.07
N THR A 376 21.54 -2.09 12.97
CA THR A 376 22.02 -0.71 13.17
C THR A 376 21.51 0.26 12.10
N LEU A 377 21.02 -0.27 10.98
CA LEU A 377 20.54 0.48 9.82
C LEU A 377 19.18 1.13 10.05
N GLU A 378 18.34 0.55 10.91
CA GLU A 378 16.97 1.02 11.14
C GLU A 378 16.90 2.06 12.26
N ALA A 379 17.97 2.23 13.04
CA ALA A 379 18.02 3.19 14.15
C ALA A 379 17.71 4.64 13.72
N ALA A 380 18.02 5.00 12.46
CA ALA A 380 17.72 6.31 11.91
C ALA A 380 16.22 6.51 11.58
N ASN A 381 15.49 5.42 11.34
CA ASN A 381 14.07 5.42 11.00
C ASN A 381 13.18 5.09 12.22
N ASN A 382 13.72 4.34 13.20
CA ASN A 382 13.05 3.88 14.43
C ASN A 382 12.93 4.96 15.52
N ALA A 383 13.12 6.22 15.16
CA ALA A 383 13.08 7.38 16.05
C ALA A 383 11.64 7.82 16.43
N ALA A 384 10.70 6.88 16.58
CA ALA A 384 9.35 7.17 17.07
C ALA A 384 9.22 7.34 18.58
N ASP A 385 10.34 7.33 19.29
CA ASP A 385 10.41 7.80 20.67
C ASP A 385 11.66 8.66 20.95
N ALA A 386 12.32 9.16 19.89
CA ALA A 386 13.47 10.06 20.03
C ALA A 386 13.07 11.52 19.77
N ALA A 387 13.73 12.48 20.44
CA ALA A 387 13.58 13.89 20.13
C ALA A 387 13.82 14.12 18.62
N PHE A 388 12.89 14.78 17.93
CA PHE A 388 13.05 15.07 16.52
C PHE A 388 14.14 16.14 16.31
N VAL A 389 15.39 15.70 16.19
CA VAL A 389 16.55 16.59 15.98
C VAL A 389 16.69 17.05 14.52
N ASN A 390 15.86 16.49 13.61
CA ASN A 390 16.00 16.63 12.16
C ASN A 390 15.56 17.98 11.57
N ALA A 391 15.02 18.88 12.38
CA ALA A 391 14.45 20.14 11.93
C ALA A 391 15.40 21.34 11.93
N THR A 392 16.40 21.37 12.80
CA THR A 392 17.10 22.63 13.13
C THR A 392 18.62 22.59 12.99
N SER A 393 19.24 21.42 12.78
CA SER A 393 20.70 21.32 12.72
C SER A 393 21.21 20.70 11.42
N ALA A 394 22.29 21.28 10.86
CA ALA A 394 23.07 20.70 9.77
C ALA A 394 23.74 19.36 10.15
N THR A 395 23.66 18.96 11.43
CA THR A 395 24.22 17.73 12.01
C THR A 395 23.20 16.63 12.26
N ALA A 396 21.94 16.80 11.85
CA ALA A 396 20.92 15.80 12.12
C ALA A 396 21.10 14.54 11.26
N ASN A 397 20.84 13.37 11.85
CA ASN A 397 20.99 12.09 11.16
C ASN A 397 19.91 11.95 10.07
N PRO A 398 20.29 11.84 8.79
CA PRO A 398 19.34 11.68 7.70
C PRO A 398 18.59 10.35 7.83
N PHE A 399 17.35 10.34 7.34
CA PHE A 399 16.60 9.09 7.23
C PHE A 399 17.23 8.18 6.19
N ILE A 400 17.02 6.88 6.36
CA ILE A 400 17.57 5.85 5.47
C ILE A 400 16.48 5.39 4.52
N ASP A 401 16.75 5.49 3.22
CA ASP A 401 15.96 4.82 2.19
C ASP A 401 16.87 3.90 1.38
N ASP A 402 16.67 2.60 1.52
CA ASP A 402 17.46 1.57 0.87
C ASP A 402 16.61 0.34 0.51
N PHE A 403 17.21 -0.59 -0.23
CA PHE A 403 16.60 -1.88 -0.49
C PHE A 403 16.48 -2.69 0.80
N PRO A 404 15.35 -3.39 1.00
CA PRO A 404 15.20 -4.24 2.16
C PRO A 404 16.24 -5.36 2.22
N SER A 405 16.83 -5.55 3.40
CA SER A 405 17.77 -6.59 3.76
C SER A 405 17.21 -7.37 4.95
N TYR A 406 16.97 -8.67 4.77
CA TYR A 406 16.41 -9.55 5.80
C TYR A 406 17.49 -10.40 6.49
N THR A 407 18.72 -9.87 6.54
CA THR A 407 19.82 -10.55 7.23
C THR A 407 19.60 -10.46 8.73
N GLU A 408 19.72 -11.57 9.46
CA GLU A 408 19.58 -11.54 10.91
C GLU A 408 20.67 -10.66 11.56
N GLY A 409 20.29 -9.88 12.58
CA GLY A 409 21.20 -9.02 13.32
C GLY A 409 21.40 -7.64 12.69
N VAL A 410 22.65 -7.13 12.72
CA VAL A 410 22.96 -5.71 12.46
C VAL A 410 22.63 -5.23 11.03
N GLY A 411 22.49 -6.15 10.07
CA GLY A 411 22.19 -5.85 8.67
C GLY A 411 20.70 -5.90 8.30
N HIS A 412 19.80 -6.17 9.26
CA HIS A 412 18.36 -6.14 9.02
C HIS A 412 17.90 -4.71 8.72
N PHE A 413 17.14 -4.55 7.65
CA PHE A 413 16.51 -3.30 7.24
C PHE A 413 15.27 -3.63 6.40
N ASP A 414 14.07 -3.38 6.91
CA ASP A 414 12.83 -3.63 6.17
C ASP A 414 11.87 -2.44 6.13
N ASP A 415 12.37 -1.28 6.55
CA ASP A 415 11.67 -0.02 6.47
C ASP A 415 11.43 0.40 5.01
N SER A 416 10.34 1.12 4.80
CA SER A 416 10.08 1.80 3.52
C SER A 416 9.63 3.24 3.74
N LEU A 417 10.09 4.13 2.86
CA LEU A 417 9.89 5.57 2.99
C LEU A 417 9.10 6.13 1.82
N LEU A 418 8.15 7.01 2.15
CA LEU A 418 7.57 7.99 1.23
C LEU A 418 8.14 9.37 1.57
N ARG A 419 8.83 9.98 0.62
CA ARG A 419 9.66 11.17 0.82
C ARG A 419 9.65 12.14 -0.37
N PRO A 420 8.51 12.74 -0.74
CA PRO A 420 8.47 13.68 -1.86
C PRO A 420 9.25 14.97 -1.55
N SER A 421 9.85 15.59 -2.56
CA SER A 421 10.48 16.91 -2.41
C SER A 421 9.44 18.01 -2.16
N ILE A 422 9.87 19.13 -1.60
CA ILE A 422 9.01 20.29 -1.30
C ILE A 422 8.22 20.75 -2.54
N LEU A 423 8.91 20.95 -3.67
CA LEU A 423 8.25 21.35 -4.92
C LEU A 423 7.32 20.28 -5.47
N THR A 424 7.63 18.99 -5.28
CA THR A 424 6.72 17.90 -5.70
C THR A 424 5.39 17.98 -4.96
N VAL A 425 5.42 18.24 -3.65
CA VAL A 425 4.21 18.38 -2.84
C VAL A 425 3.44 19.64 -3.24
N ALA A 426 4.12 20.77 -3.37
CA ALA A 426 3.50 22.04 -3.77
C ALA A 426 2.80 21.92 -5.14
N THR A 427 3.48 21.35 -6.14
CA THR A 427 2.89 21.15 -7.48
C THR A 427 1.70 20.19 -7.44
N LYS A 428 1.78 19.07 -6.69
CA LYS A 428 0.63 18.16 -6.52
C LYS A 428 -0.56 18.83 -5.84
N ALA A 429 -0.30 19.78 -4.96
CA ALA A 429 -1.32 20.58 -4.28
C ALA A 429 -1.86 21.75 -5.11
N GLN A 430 -1.44 21.90 -6.39
CA GLN A 430 -1.74 23.06 -7.25
C GLN A 430 -1.26 24.39 -6.66
N LEU A 431 -0.17 24.35 -5.91
CA LEU A 431 0.50 25.48 -5.29
C LEU A 431 1.95 25.60 -5.70
N GLY A 432 2.30 25.02 -6.85
CA GLY A 432 3.63 25.11 -7.41
C GLY A 432 3.95 26.52 -7.91
N PRO A 433 5.23 26.78 -8.21
CA PRO A 433 5.67 28.00 -8.89
C PRO A 433 4.92 28.24 -10.19
N ARG A 434 4.87 29.50 -10.63
CA ARG A 434 4.30 29.86 -11.93
C ARG A 434 5.05 29.15 -13.05
N ALA A 435 4.29 28.65 -14.03
CA ALA A 435 4.85 28.18 -15.28
C ALA A 435 5.24 29.38 -16.14
N HIS A 436 6.36 29.26 -16.85
CA HIS A 436 6.79 30.19 -17.90
C HIS A 436 6.23 29.76 -19.25
#